data_AF-A0A9D4IE78-F1
#
_entry.id   AF-A0A9D4IE78-F1
#
_cell.length_a   1.000
_cell.length_b   1.000
_cell.length_c   1.000
_cell.angle_alpha   90.00
_cell.angle_beta   90.00
_cell.angle_gamma   90.00
#
_symmetry.space_group_name_H-M   'P 1'
#
loop_
_entity.id
_entity.type
_entity.pdbx_description
1 polymer ?
#
loop_
_entity_poly.entity_id
_entity_poly.type
_entity_poly.pdbx_seq_one_letter_code
_entity_poly.pdbx_strand_id
1 'polypeptide(L)'
;MFICTFHMMRTLTTLTSFNKNAQSSYRTHFRYVAVAECLASVLTASQVLVSMLTENTLGYGGRPCYLTNPRSILFFVAIPISVVMVVNVVMYMSVIVKIMSLPEVGENKSRERNNLKIFVKLSTITGLTWIFGIVYELTDIELFGFLFILFNASQGVLIMFSFVINKRVASLLCKKPYCESRCWSTQNRSATVMTETSEHMQSTLSPRS
;
A
#
# COMPACT_ATOMS: atom_id res chain seq x y z
N MET A 1 -4.26 8.05 4.36
CA MET A 1 -2.93 8.21 5.01
C MET A 1 -2.56 7.04 5.91
N PHE A 2 -3.38 6.66 6.90
CA PHE A 2 -3.04 5.62 7.90
C PHE A 2 -2.55 4.28 7.32
N ILE A 3 -3.18 3.80 6.24
CA ILE A 3 -2.77 2.54 5.56
C ILE A 3 -1.36 2.66 4.98
N CYS A 4 -1.03 3.80 4.38
CA CYS A 4 0.30 4.08 3.84
C CYS A 4 1.32 4.17 4.99
N THR A 5 0.99 4.87 6.08
CA THR A 5 1.83 5.02 7.28
C THR A 5 2.13 3.67 7.93
N PHE A 6 1.14 2.78 8.00
CA PHE A 6 1.32 1.40 8.45
C PHE A 6 2.23 0.60 7.52
N HIS A 7 1.97 0.64 6.21
CA HIS A 7 2.80 -0.06 5.22
C HIS A 7 4.26 0.42 5.31
N MET A 8 4.46 1.72 5.53
CA MET A 8 5.77 2.31 5.76
C MET A 8 6.45 1.77 7.03
N MET A 9 5.77 1.83 8.18
CA MET A 9 6.31 1.30 9.44
C MET A 9 6.64 -0.18 9.33
N ARG A 10 5.77 -0.96 8.68
CA ARG A 10 5.95 -2.40 8.50
C ARG A 10 7.15 -2.70 7.63
N THR A 11 7.23 -2.15 6.43
CA THR A 11 8.39 -2.42 5.57
C THR A 11 9.68 -1.88 6.20
N LEU A 12 9.66 -0.73 6.88
CA LEU A 12 10.83 -0.30 7.65
C LEU A 12 11.22 -1.32 8.72
N THR A 13 10.25 -1.84 9.48
CA THR A 13 10.49 -2.85 10.51
C THR A 13 11.04 -4.14 9.90
N THR A 14 10.49 -4.60 8.78
CA THR A 14 10.95 -5.78 8.04
C THR A 14 12.34 -5.58 7.45
N LEU A 15 12.67 -4.38 6.95
CA LEU A 15 14.00 -4.06 6.45
C LEU A 15 15.05 -3.97 7.57
N THR A 16 14.64 -3.62 8.80
CA THR A 16 15.53 -3.54 9.97
C THR A 16 15.59 -4.81 10.83
N SER A 17 14.60 -5.71 10.75
CA SER A 17 14.46 -6.86 11.65
C SER A 17 14.52 -8.17 10.87
N PHE A 18 15.57 -8.96 11.12
CA PHE A 18 15.87 -10.22 10.42
C PHE A 18 14.97 -11.41 10.80
N ASN A 19 14.04 -11.31 11.76
CA ASN A 19 13.36 -12.51 12.25
C ASN A 19 12.02 -12.21 12.95
N LYS A 20 10.87 -12.31 12.27
CA LYS A 20 9.55 -12.48 12.91
C LYS A 20 8.54 -13.28 12.04
N ASN A 21 7.79 -14.14 12.72
CA ASN A 21 6.73 -15.03 12.22
C ASN A 21 5.61 -14.29 11.45
N ALA A 22 5.31 -14.71 10.22
CA ALA A 22 4.37 -14.06 9.29
C ALA A 22 2.92 -13.93 9.81
N GLN A 23 2.47 -14.83 10.68
CA GLN A 23 1.09 -14.88 11.20
C GLN A 23 0.76 -13.81 12.26
N SER A 24 1.75 -13.28 12.99
CA SER A 24 1.54 -12.15 13.93
C SER A 24 1.23 -10.83 13.19
N SER A 25 1.65 -10.72 11.93
CA SER A 25 1.62 -9.49 11.15
C SER A 25 0.22 -9.07 10.71
N TYR A 26 -0.68 -10.00 10.36
CA TYR A 26 -2.02 -9.65 9.88
C TYR A 26 -2.95 -9.18 11.01
N ARG A 27 -2.86 -9.80 12.19
CA ARG A 27 -3.63 -9.37 13.39
C ARG A 27 -3.21 -7.98 13.82
N THR A 28 -1.92 -7.69 13.76
CA THR A 28 -1.38 -6.36 14.07
C THR A 28 -1.90 -5.32 13.06
N HIS A 29 -1.90 -5.63 11.77
CA HIS A 29 -2.49 -4.76 10.73
C HIS A 29 -3.96 -4.45 11.01
N PHE A 30 -4.76 -5.49 11.24
CA PHE A 30 -6.19 -5.34 11.53
C PHE A 30 -6.43 -4.48 12.78
N ARG A 31 -5.63 -4.66 13.85
CA ARG A 31 -5.71 -3.83 15.06
C ARG A 31 -5.41 -2.36 14.79
N TYR A 32 -4.38 -2.03 14.00
CA TYR A 32 -4.04 -0.64 13.68
C TYR A 32 -5.11 0.03 12.81
N VAL A 33 -5.64 -0.69 11.81
CA VAL A 33 -6.75 -0.18 10.99
C VAL A 33 -7.98 0.05 11.87
N ALA A 34 -8.34 -0.93 12.71
CA ALA A 34 -9.48 -0.80 13.62
C ALA A 34 -9.32 0.37 14.61
N VAL A 35 -8.11 0.60 15.14
CA VAL A 35 -7.83 1.74 16.02
C VAL A 35 -7.94 3.06 15.28
N ALA A 36 -7.41 3.17 14.06
CA ALA A 36 -7.50 4.40 13.27
C ALA A 36 -8.94 4.72 12.87
N GLU A 37 -9.71 3.72 12.43
CA GLU A 37 -11.13 3.86 12.10
C GLU A 37 -11.98 4.16 13.33
N CYS A 38 -11.70 3.52 14.47
CA CYS A 38 -12.35 3.86 15.74
C CYS A 38 -12.05 5.28 16.15
N LEU A 39 -10.78 5.72 16.08
CA LEU A 39 -10.41 7.07 16.45
C LEU A 39 -11.11 8.10 15.55
N ALA A 40 -11.15 7.88 14.24
CA ALA A 40 -11.87 8.75 13.31
C ALA A 40 -13.37 8.78 13.62
N SER A 41 -13.99 7.62 13.86
CA SER A 41 -15.41 7.50 14.20
C SER A 41 -15.76 8.16 15.54
N VAL A 42 -14.87 8.06 16.54
CA VAL A 42 -15.04 8.74 17.83
C VAL A 42 -14.93 10.25 17.66
N LEU A 43 -13.96 10.74 16.88
CA LEU A 43 -13.82 12.16 16.60
C LEU A 43 -15.06 12.73 15.90
N THR A 44 -15.58 12.05 14.87
CA THR A 44 -16.80 12.49 14.17
C THR A 44 -18.04 12.40 15.07
N ALA A 45 -18.22 11.31 15.82
CA ALA A 45 -19.32 11.18 16.77
C ALA A 45 -19.28 12.27 17.87
N SER A 46 -18.08 12.62 18.35
CA SER A 46 -17.91 13.68 19.35
C SER A 46 -18.30 15.05 18.80
N GLN A 47 -17.99 15.35 17.54
CA GLN A 47 -18.39 16.60 16.90
C GLN A 47 -19.92 16.67 16.74
N VAL A 48 -20.57 15.58 16.32
CA VAL A 48 -22.03 15.52 16.21
C VAL A 48 -22.68 15.70 17.59
N LEU A 49 -22.15 15.04 18.62
CA LEU A 49 -22.64 15.17 19.99
C LEU A 49 -22.52 16.61 20.51
N VAL A 50 -21.38 17.26 20.31
CA VAL A 50 -21.19 18.67 20.70
C VAL A 50 -22.20 19.56 19.98
N SER A 51 -22.39 19.37 18.68
CA SER A 51 -23.32 20.16 17.87
C SER A 51 -24.78 20.01 18.33
N MET A 52 -25.17 18.78 18.71
CA MET A 52 -26.49 18.50 19.28
C MET A 52 -26.70 19.20 20.63
N LEU A 53 -25.68 19.19 21.49
CA LEU A 53 -25.78 19.78 22.83
C LEU A 53 -25.77 21.31 22.81
N THR A 54 -25.08 21.93 21.85
CA THR A 54 -24.95 23.40 21.79
C THR A 54 -26.03 24.07 20.93
N GLU A 55 -26.34 23.49 19.77
CA GLU A 55 -27.19 24.13 18.76
C GLU A 55 -28.51 23.38 18.54
N ASN A 56 -28.71 22.22 19.18
CA ASN A 56 -29.87 21.34 18.97
C ASN A 56 -30.07 20.94 17.50
N THR A 57 -28.97 20.90 16.73
CA THR A 57 -28.91 20.49 15.34
C THR A 57 -27.82 19.44 15.14
N LEU A 58 -27.84 18.77 13.98
CA LEU A 58 -26.78 17.83 13.57
C LEU A 58 -25.40 18.48 13.42
N GLY A 59 -25.30 19.82 13.39
CA GLY A 59 -24.08 20.53 12.99
C GLY A 59 -23.69 20.30 11.52
N TYR A 60 -24.54 19.60 10.76
CA TYR A 60 -24.45 19.27 9.35
C TYR A 60 -25.84 19.42 8.72
N GLY A 61 -25.90 20.04 7.54
CA GLY A 61 -27.14 20.19 6.76
C GLY A 61 -27.57 21.65 6.61
N GLY A 62 -27.66 22.10 5.35
CA GLY A 62 -27.93 23.48 4.95
C GLY A 62 -27.34 23.76 3.56
N ARG A 63 -27.35 25.02 3.13
CA ARG A 63 -26.50 25.50 2.02
C ARG A 63 -25.39 26.36 2.65
N PRO A 64 -24.12 25.94 2.66
CA PRO A 64 -23.55 24.68 2.16
C PRO A 64 -23.77 23.46 3.08
N CYS A 65 -23.71 22.26 2.51
CA CYS A 65 -23.80 21.00 3.27
C CYS A 65 -22.42 20.64 3.86
N TYR A 66 -21.94 21.48 4.77
CA TYR A 66 -20.65 21.34 5.46
C TYR A 66 -20.72 21.97 6.86
N LEU A 67 -19.72 21.72 7.72
CA LEU A 67 -19.57 22.45 8.98
C LEU A 67 -19.53 23.94 8.66
N THR A 68 -20.40 24.72 9.29
CA THR A 68 -20.46 26.17 9.08
C THR A 68 -19.79 26.93 10.22
N ASN A 69 -19.57 26.26 11.36
CA ASN A 69 -18.99 26.88 12.54
C ASN A 69 -17.45 26.79 12.48
N PRO A 70 -16.72 27.91 12.34
CA PRO A 70 -15.27 27.92 12.17
C PRO A 70 -14.52 27.32 13.37
N ARG A 71 -15.07 27.41 14.58
CA ARG A 71 -14.46 26.79 15.77
C ARG A 71 -14.52 25.26 15.69
N SER A 72 -15.65 24.72 15.25
CA SER A 72 -15.80 23.27 15.06
C SER A 72 -14.84 22.76 13.98
N ILE A 73 -14.66 23.51 12.91
CA ILE A 73 -13.73 23.15 11.84
C ILE A 73 -12.28 23.17 12.35
N LEU A 74 -11.90 24.20 13.12
CA LEU A 74 -10.57 24.26 13.72
C LEU A 74 -10.27 23.05 14.63
N PHE A 75 -11.17 22.76 15.58
CA PHE A 75 -10.94 21.71 16.59
C PHE A 75 -11.09 20.29 16.06
N PHE A 76 -12.09 20.03 15.21
CA PHE A 76 -12.41 18.67 14.77
C PHE A 76 -11.81 18.31 13.41
N VAL A 77 -11.34 19.29 12.63
CA VAL A 77 -10.76 19.07 11.30
C VAL A 77 -9.32 19.55 11.26
N ALA A 78 -9.06 20.84 11.44
CA ALA A 78 -7.73 21.41 11.20
C ALA A 78 -6.65 20.90 12.18
N ILE A 79 -6.94 20.85 13.49
CA ILE A 79 -5.98 20.37 14.50
C ILE A 79 -5.63 18.87 14.28
N PRO A 80 -6.61 17.94 14.20
CA PRO A 80 -6.31 16.53 13.96
C PRO A 80 -5.50 16.30 12.68
N ILE A 81 -5.83 17.02 11.60
CA ILE A 81 -5.13 16.92 10.32
C ILE A 81 -3.70 17.45 10.44
N SER A 82 -3.50 18.58 11.12
CA SER A 82 -2.17 19.16 11.35
C SER A 82 -1.27 18.20 12.13
N VAL A 83 -1.78 17.54 13.16
CA VAL A 83 -1.02 16.52 13.91
C VAL A 83 -0.60 15.37 13.00
N VAL A 84 -1.53 14.85 12.17
CA VAL A 84 -1.24 13.78 11.22
C VAL A 84 -0.19 14.21 10.18
N MET A 85 -0.22 15.47 9.73
CA MET A 85 0.79 16.02 8.83
C MET A 85 2.19 15.99 9.45
N VAL A 86 2.35 16.48 10.69
CA VAL A 86 3.65 16.49 11.37
C VAL A 86 4.19 15.07 11.52
N VAL A 87 3.35 14.12 11.96
CA VAL A 87 3.75 12.71 12.12
C VAL A 87 4.22 12.12 10.79
N ASN A 88 3.54 12.43 9.68
CA ASN A 88 3.93 11.94 8.36
C ASN A 88 5.28 12.51 7.89
N VAL A 89 5.58 13.77 8.18
CA VAL A 89 6.89 14.38 7.85
C VAL A 89 8.02 13.72 8.66
N VAL A 90 7.84 13.52 9.96
CA VAL A 90 8.84 12.85 10.82
C VAL A 90 9.11 11.42 10.33
N MET A 91 8.04 10.70 9.97
CA MET A 91 8.12 9.38 9.38
C MET A 91 8.87 9.39 8.04
N TYR A 92 8.65 10.40 7.19
CA TYR A 92 9.36 10.54 5.93
C TYR A 92 10.86 10.69 6.11
N MET A 93 11.27 11.58 7.00
CA MET A 93 12.68 11.79 7.32
C MET A 93 13.32 10.49 7.84
N SER A 94 12.62 9.78 8.72
CA SER A 94 13.06 8.49 9.25
C SER A 94 13.25 7.43 8.17
N VAL A 95 12.36 7.39 7.17
CA VAL A 95 12.45 6.46 6.05
C VAL A 95 13.62 6.80 5.14
N ILE A 96 13.84 8.08 4.81
CA ILE A 96 14.99 8.50 3.98
C ILE A 96 16.29 8.09 4.65
N VAL A 97 16.48 8.41 5.92
CA VAL A 97 17.71 8.08 6.66
C VAL A 97 17.95 6.57 6.64
N LYS A 98 16.91 5.76 6.90
CA LYS A 98 17.03 4.29 6.85
C LYS A 98 17.31 3.75 5.46
N ILE A 99 16.67 4.30 4.42
CA ILE A 99 16.92 3.93 3.02
C ILE A 99 18.31 4.38 2.56
N MET A 100 18.88 5.45 3.09
CA MET A 100 20.26 5.82 2.75
C MET A 100 21.28 4.92 3.47
N SER A 101 20.91 4.38 4.63
CA SER A 101 21.80 3.56 5.47
C SER A 101 21.81 2.07 5.12
N LEU A 102 20.84 1.59 4.32
CA LEU A 102 20.69 0.17 3.98
C LEU A 102 21.47 -0.18 2.70
N PRO A 103 22.37 -1.18 2.70
CA PRO A 103 23.06 -1.64 1.49
C PRO A 103 22.07 -2.20 0.45
N GLU A 104 22.42 -2.13 -0.84
CA GLU A 104 21.64 -2.74 -1.91
C GLU A 104 21.69 -4.27 -1.79
N VAL A 105 20.59 -4.89 -1.40
CA VAL A 105 20.51 -6.34 -1.22
C VAL A 105 19.30 -6.89 -1.99
N GLY A 106 19.53 -7.50 -3.16
CA GLY A 106 18.55 -8.31 -3.91
C GLY A 106 17.35 -7.56 -4.54
N GLU A 107 16.89 -8.04 -5.70
CA GLU A 107 15.78 -7.44 -6.48
C GLU A 107 14.45 -7.29 -5.71
N ASN A 108 14.12 -8.23 -4.82
CA ASN A 108 12.86 -8.16 -4.08
C ASN A 108 12.86 -7.04 -3.03
N LYS A 109 13.99 -6.78 -2.35
CA LYS A 109 14.09 -5.67 -1.39
C LYS A 109 14.24 -4.33 -2.11
N SER A 110 14.87 -4.29 -3.28
CA SER A 110 14.93 -3.04 -4.07
C SER A 110 13.54 -2.60 -4.52
N ARG A 111 12.66 -3.54 -4.93
CA ARG A 111 11.25 -3.25 -5.23
C ARG A 111 10.48 -2.77 -4.00
N GLU A 112 10.65 -3.42 -2.84
CA GLU A 112 9.97 -3.01 -1.60
C GLU A 112 10.42 -1.60 -1.15
N ARG A 113 11.71 -1.29 -1.29
CA ARG A 113 12.27 0.07 -1.08
C ARG A 113 11.68 1.09 -2.03
N ASN A 114 11.48 0.74 -3.31
CA ASN A 114 10.87 1.68 -4.27
C ASN A 114 9.41 1.95 -3.93
N ASN A 115 8.65 0.90 -3.60
CA ASN A 115 7.26 1.04 -3.15
C ASN A 115 7.17 1.90 -1.89
N LEU A 116 8.08 1.70 -0.94
CA LEU A 116 8.21 2.57 0.23
C LEU A 116 8.40 4.04 -0.16
N LYS A 117 9.40 4.36 -1.00
CA LYS A 117 9.65 5.73 -1.44
C LYS A 117 8.39 6.36 -2.04
N ILE A 118 7.65 5.61 -2.85
CA ILE A 118 6.39 6.05 -3.45
C ILE A 118 5.34 6.33 -2.36
N PHE A 119 5.07 5.38 -1.45
CA PHE A 119 4.08 5.58 -0.38
C PHE A 119 4.40 6.78 0.50
N VAL A 120 5.68 7.00 0.80
CA VAL A 120 6.08 8.10 1.66
C VAL A 120 5.96 9.44 0.95
N LYS A 121 6.38 9.51 -0.32
CA LYS A 121 6.23 10.70 -1.16
C LYS A 121 4.74 11.06 -1.29
N LEU A 122 3.90 10.06 -1.54
CA LEU A 122 2.44 10.26 -1.61
C LEU A 122 1.88 10.76 -0.28
N SER A 123 2.23 10.12 0.84
CA SER A 123 1.74 10.54 2.17
C SER A 123 2.18 11.96 2.54
N THR A 124 3.37 12.37 2.13
CA THR A 124 3.89 13.73 2.36
C THR A 124 3.15 14.73 1.48
N ILE A 125 2.95 14.41 0.19
CA ILE A 125 2.17 15.24 -0.73
C ILE A 125 0.75 15.43 -0.20
N THR A 126 0.07 14.36 0.23
CA THR A 126 -1.27 14.46 0.81
C THR A 126 -1.25 15.41 2.02
N GLY A 127 -0.23 15.34 2.87
CA GLY A 127 -0.10 16.24 4.02
C GLY A 127 0.05 17.70 3.59
N LEU A 128 0.97 17.99 2.67
CA LEU A 128 1.18 19.34 2.16
C LEU A 128 -0.05 19.88 1.43
N THR A 129 -0.82 19.02 0.74
CA THR A 129 -2.08 19.42 0.11
C THR A 129 -3.08 19.98 1.11
N TRP A 130 -3.14 19.43 2.34
CA TRP A 130 -4.05 19.93 3.38
C TRP A 130 -3.75 21.37 3.81
N ILE A 131 -2.55 21.90 3.55
CA ILE A 131 -2.26 23.33 3.75
C ILE A 131 -3.22 24.18 2.94
N PHE A 132 -3.50 23.80 1.68
CA PHE A 132 -4.46 24.52 0.84
C PHE A 132 -5.87 24.48 1.41
N GLY A 133 -6.29 23.35 1.99
CA GLY A 133 -7.59 23.23 2.66
C GLY A 133 -7.69 24.12 3.90
N ILE A 134 -6.63 24.17 4.70
CA ILE A 134 -6.56 25.05 5.89
C ILE A 134 -6.55 26.52 5.47
N VAL A 135 -5.75 26.89 4.46
CA VAL A 135 -5.70 28.28 3.98
C VAL A 135 -7.04 28.69 3.38
N TYR A 136 -7.69 27.80 2.61
CA TYR A 136 -9.05 28.04 2.11
C TYR A 136 -10.01 28.34 3.26
N GLU A 137 -10.03 27.50 4.29
CA GLU A 137 -10.89 27.68 5.47
C GLU A 137 -10.60 28.97 6.26
N LEU A 138 -9.36 29.45 6.27
CA LEU A 138 -8.98 30.66 7.00
C LEU A 138 -9.18 31.96 6.19
N THR A 139 -9.21 31.87 4.86
CA THR A 139 -9.18 33.05 3.98
C THR A 139 -10.40 33.17 3.06
N ASP A 140 -11.21 32.12 2.95
CA ASP A 140 -12.32 31.99 2.00
C ASP A 140 -11.94 32.21 0.52
N ILE A 141 -10.65 32.15 0.18
CA ILE A 141 -10.17 32.34 -1.20
C ILE A 141 -10.38 31.04 -2.00
N GLU A 142 -11.34 31.05 -2.91
CA GLU A 142 -11.76 29.88 -3.71
C GLU A 142 -10.60 29.19 -4.47
N LEU A 143 -9.57 29.95 -4.87
CA LEU A 143 -8.39 29.41 -5.54
C LEU A 143 -7.74 28.27 -4.74
N PHE A 144 -7.63 28.42 -3.41
CA PHE A 144 -7.03 27.39 -2.57
C PHE A 144 -7.93 26.15 -2.45
N GLY A 145 -9.25 26.32 -2.50
CA GLY A 145 -10.20 25.22 -2.60
C GLY A 145 -10.03 24.42 -3.90
N PHE A 146 -9.92 25.09 -5.05
CA PHE A 146 -9.66 24.42 -6.33
C PHE A 146 -8.32 23.69 -6.36
N LEU A 147 -7.25 24.30 -5.84
CA LEU A 147 -5.95 23.65 -5.71
C LEU A 147 -6.02 22.42 -4.81
N PHE A 148 -6.71 22.53 -3.67
CA PHE A 148 -6.92 21.41 -2.76
C PHE A 148 -7.60 20.23 -3.46
N ILE A 149 -8.71 20.48 -4.18
CA ILE A 149 -9.44 19.44 -4.91
C ILE A 149 -8.56 18.83 -6.02
N LEU A 150 -7.90 19.66 -6.81
CA LEU A 150 -7.06 19.22 -7.92
C LEU A 150 -5.90 18.33 -7.45
N PHE A 151 -5.19 18.75 -6.42
CA PHE A 151 -4.09 17.95 -5.86
C PHE A 151 -4.59 16.65 -5.26
N ASN A 152 -5.70 16.65 -4.54
CA ASN A 152 -6.29 15.40 -4.01
C ASN A 152 -6.70 14.43 -5.14
N ALA A 153 -7.36 14.93 -6.20
CA ALA A 153 -7.73 14.10 -7.35
C ALA A 153 -6.49 13.50 -8.05
N SER A 154 -5.44 14.31 -8.23
CA SER A 154 -4.20 13.87 -8.86
C SER A 154 -3.49 12.75 -8.09
N GLN A 155 -3.61 12.72 -6.75
CA GLN A 155 -2.99 11.68 -5.92
C GLN A 155 -3.55 10.28 -6.25
N GLY A 156 -4.86 10.17 -6.51
CA GLY A 156 -5.48 8.92 -6.93
C GLY A 156 -4.92 8.41 -8.27
N VAL A 157 -4.72 9.31 -9.22
CA VAL A 157 -4.11 9.00 -10.54
C VAL A 157 -2.66 8.54 -10.38
N LEU A 158 -1.88 9.23 -9.53
CA LEU A 158 -0.47 8.87 -9.26
C LEU A 158 -0.35 7.48 -8.63
N ILE A 159 -1.26 7.12 -7.72
CA ILE A 159 -1.32 5.78 -7.10
C ILE A 159 -1.61 4.73 -8.18
N MET A 160 -2.61 4.98 -9.03
CA MET A 160 -2.98 4.06 -10.11
C MET A 160 -1.80 3.81 -11.05
N PHE A 161 -1.13 4.87 -11.50
CA PHE A 161 0.04 4.73 -12.38
C PHE A 161 1.19 4.00 -11.69
N SER A 162 1.46 4.29 -10.41
CA SER A 162 2.59 3.73 -9.69
C SER A 162 2.46 2.24 -9.37
N PHE A 163 1.23 1.76 -9.09
CA PHE A 163 1.02 0.39 -8.61
C PHE A 163 0.29 -0.51 -9.61
N VAL A 164 -0.71 0.02 -10.33
CA VAL A 164 -1.55 -0.75 -11.24
C VAL A 164 -0.91 -0.83 -12.62
N ILE A 165 -0.42 0.29 -13.15
CA ILE A 165 0.20 0.36 -14.48
C ILE A 165 1.71 0.06 -14.37
N ASN A 166 2.04 -1.17 -13.96
CA ASN A 166 3.44 -1.61 -13.92
C ASN A 166 3.70 -2.78 -14.88
N LYS A 167 4.94 -2.91 -15.37
CA LYS A 167 5.35 -3.96 -16.32
C LYS A 167 5.04 -5.38 -15.83
N ARG A 168 5.08 -5.61 -14.51
CA ARG A 168 4.69 -6.88 -13.89
C ARG A 168 3.18 -7.12 -13.96
N VAL A 169 2.33 -6.14 -13.65
CA VAL A 169 0.86 -6.27 -13.81
C VAL A 169 0.50 -6.47 -15.28
N ALA A 170 1.12 -5.70 -16.18
CA ALA A 170 0.99 -5.91 -17.61
C ALA A 170 1.44 -7.33 -18.02
N SER A 171 2.57 -7.84 -17.50
CA SER A 171 3.02 -9.21 -17.78
C SER A 171 2.10 -10.30 -17.19
N LEU A 172 1.44 -10.04 -16.07
CA LEU A 172 0.49 -10.95 -15.45
C LEU A 172 -0.85 -10.96 -16.21
N LEU A 173 -1.28 -9.81 -16.72
CA LEU A 173 -2.48 -9.68 -17.56
C LEU A 173 -2.24 -10.20 -18.99
N CYS A 174 -1.02 -10.04 -19.53
CA CYS A 174 -0.64 -10.57 -20.84
C CYS A 174 -0.25 -12.05 -20.82
N LYS A 175 0.03 -12.64 -19.65
CA LYS A 175 0.09 -14.10 -19.50
C LYS A 175 -1.34 -14.67 -19.48
N LYS A 176 -1.93 -14.83 -20.67
CA LYS A 176 -2.96 -15.86 -20.88
C LYS A 176 -2.43 -17.20 -20.34
N PRO A 177 -3.27 -18.08 -19.78
CA PRO A 177 -2.86 -19.44 -19.49
C PRO A 177 -2.59 -20.11 -20.85
N TYR A 178 -1.34 -20.12 -21.28
CA TYR A 178 -0.93 -21.17 -22.19
C TYR A 178 -1.02 -22.43 -21.34
N CYS A 179 -2.03 -23.24 -21.62
CA CYS A 179 -2.12 -24.60 -21.13
C CYS A 179 -0.84 -25.29 -21.57
N GLU A 180 0.21 -25.26 -20.75
CA GLU A 180 1.38 -26.10 -20.95
C GLU A 180 0.98 -27.47 -20.41
N SER A 181 0.18 -28.16 -21.24
CA SER A 181 0.13 -29.61 -21.27
C SER A 181 1.56 -30.09 -21.40
N ARG A 182 2.23 -30.29 -20.26
CA ARG A 182 3.51 -31.02 -20.17
C ARG A 182 3.24 -32.52 -20.33
N CYS A 183 2.46 -32.85 -21.36
CA CYS A 183 2.28 -34.18 -21.90
C CYS A 183 3.09 -34.20 -23.19
N TRP A 184 4.06 -35.12 -23.27
CA TRP A 184 4.96 -35.46 -24.38
C TRP A 184 6.39 -34.92 -24.33
N SER A 185 7.23 -35.52 -23.47
CA SER A 185 8.65 -35.74 -23.83
C SER A 185 9.44 -36.69 -22.89
N THR A 186 8.81 -37.40 -21.95
CA THR A 186 9.55 -38.35 -21.09
C THR A 186 9.07 -39.81 -21.17
N GLN A 187 8.35 -40.21 -22.22
CA GLN A 187 8.01 -41.63 -22.44
C GLN A 187 8.75 -42.28 -23.61
N ASN A 188 9.14 -41.53 -24.64
CA ASN A 188 9.90 -42.09 -25.77
C ASN A 188 11.41 -42.32 -25.48
N ARG A 189 11.93 -41.88 -24.33
CA ARG A 189 13.32 -42.17 -23.95
C ARG A 189 13.47 -43.50 -23.19
N SER A 190 12.40 -44.04 -22.63
CA SER A 190 12.42 -45.32 -21.92
C SER A 190 12.20 -46.53 -22.83
N ALA A 191 11.58 -46.33 -24.01
CA ALA A 191 11.39 -47.42 -24.97
C ALA A 191 12.67 -47.76 -25.73
N THR A 192 13.53 -46.79 -26.03
CA THR A 192 14.78 -47.06 -26.79
C THR A 192 15.86 -47.71 -25.92
N VAL A 193 15.91 -47.41 -24.62
CA VAL A 193 16.92 -47.97 -23.70
C VAL A 193 16.62 -49.44 -23.36
N MET A 194 15.35 -49.86 -23.34
CA MET A 194 15.01 -51.26 -23.05
C MET A 194 15.31 -52.22 -24.22
N THR A 195 15.35 -51.74 -25.46
CA THR A 195 15.66 -52.59 -26.63
C THR A 195 17.15 -52.89 -26.75
N GLU A 196 18.03 -51.90 -26.51
CA GLU A 196 19.50 -52.09 -26.56
C GLU A 196 20.01 -53.02 -25.44
N THR A 197 19.36 -52.99 -24.26
CA THR A 197 19.79 -53.86 -23.14
C THR A 197 19.43 -55.33 -23.36
N SER A 198 18.35 -55.61 -24.12
CA SER A 198 17.91 -56.97 -24.41
C SER A 198 18.73 -57.64 -25.53
N GLU A 199 19.26 -56.88 -26.50
CA GLU A 199 20.16 -57.41 -27.53
C GLU A 199 21.57 -57.68 -26.99
N HIS A 200 22.06 -56.86 -26.04
CA HIS A 200 23.38 -57.08 -25.45
C HIS A 200 23.42 -58.30 -24.50
N MET A 201 22.30 -58.64 -23.85
CA MET A 201 22.23 -59.74 -22.87
C MET A 201 21.97 -61.12 -23.52
N GLN A 202 21.42 -61.17 -24.74
CA GLN A 202 21.24 -62.42 -25.51
C GLN A 202 22.51 -62.90 -26.23
N SER A 203 23.51 -62.04 -26.46
CA SER A 203 24.78 -62.45 -27.09
C SER A 203 25.79 -63.08 -26.13
N THR A 204 25.57 -62.97 -24.81
CA THR A 204 26.47 -63.51 -23.77
C THR A 204 26.02 -64.84 -23.15
N LEU A 205 24.82 -65.34 -23.45
CA LEU A 205 24.28 -66.58 -22.88
C LEU A 205 23.66 -67.48 -23.97
N SER A 206 24.48 -67.88 -24.93
CA SER A 206 24.20 -69.05 -25.78
C SER A 206 25.50 -69.81 -26.04
N PRO A 207 25.54 -71.13 -25.79
CA PRO A 207 26.77 -71.89 -25.60
C PRO A 207 27.38 -72.35 -26.93
N ARG A 208 28.71 -72.43 -26.99
CA ARG A 208 29.40 -73.21 -28.05
C ARG A 208 30.18 -74.35 -27.43
N SER A 209 29.80 -75.55 -27.88
CA SER A 209 30.46 -76.87 -27.90
C SER A 209 30.88 -77.47 -26.56
#